data_AF-A0A841QG39-F1
#
_entry.id   AF-A0A841QG39-F1
#
_cell.length_a   1.000
_cell.length_b   1.000
_cell.length_c   1.000
_cell.angle_alpha   90.00
_cell.angle_beta   90.00
_cell.angle_gamma   90.00
#
_symmetry.space_group_name_H-M   'P 1'
#
loop_
_entity.id
_entity.type
_entity.pdbx_description
1 polymer ?
#
loop_
_entity_poly.entity_id
_entity_poly.type
_entity_poly.pdbx_seq_one_letter_code
_entity_poly.pdbx_strand_id
1 'polypeptide(L)'
;MLLVGMASQASAHAPHDVLSCETEKQPVNIPSMPLARAIEILGRQTGCPVLVDPILMDGRTSAAVKGAYTPQAALLHLFGSVHVDVTATVSGLSVSPLDATALISGDTRAGLRTAS
;
A
#
# COMPACT_ATOMS: atom_id res chain seq x y z
N MET A 1 16.39 31.89 -46.17
CA MET A 1 16.35 30.43 -46.36
C MET A 1 16.39 29.77 -44.99
N LEU A 2 15.40 28.89 -44.73
CA LEU A 2 15.24 27.83 -43.71
C LEU A 2 15.86 28.02 -42.31
N LEU A 3 15.07 28.22 -41.23
CA LEU A 3 14.37 27.20 -40.41
C LEU A 3 15.28 26.07 -39.90
N VAL A 4 15.64 26.10 -38.61
CA VAL A 4 15.43 24.92 -37.74
C VAL A 4 15.22 25.39 -36.29
N GLY A 5 13.97 25.31 -35.83
CA GLY A 5 13.63 25.35 -34.42
C GLY A 5 13.89 23.97 -33.83
N MET A 6 14.85 23.88 -32.93
CA MET A 6 15.12 22.65 -32.19
C MET A 6 14.09 22.57 -31.08
N ALA A 7 13.13 21.65 -31.22
CA ALA A 7 12.12 21.36 -30.22
C ALA A 7 12.80 20.97 -28.90
N SER A 8 12.66 21.81 -27.88
CA SER A 8 12.95 21.46 -26.50
C SER A 8 12.04 20.31 -26.11
N GLN A 9 12.57 19.09 -26.05
CA GLN A 9 11.91 18.01 -25.35
C GLN A 9 11.94 18.37 -23.85
N ALA A 10 10.91 19.07 -23.40
CA ALA A 10 10.53 19.05 -22.00
C ALA A 10 10.07 17.62 -21.71
N SER A 11 11.00 16.79 -21.22
CA SER A 11 10.61 15.60 -20.46
C SER A 11 9.80 16.14 -19.29
N ALA A 12 8.47 16.06 -19.39
CA ALA A 12 7.59 16.24 -18.27
C ALA A 12 7.90 15.10 -17.31
N HIS A 13 8.86 15.31 -16.41
CA HIS A 13 8.87 14.63 -15.13
C HIS A 13 7.62 15.14 -14.43
N ALA A 14 6.47 14.55 -14.78
CA ALA A 14 5.23 14.79 -14.07
C ALA A 14 5.56 14.60 -12.60
N PRO A 15 5.08 15.49 -11.70
CA PRO A 15 5.09 15.12 -10.29
C PRO A 15 4.48 13.72 -10.25
N HIS A 16 5.13 12.77 -9.57
CA HIS A 16 4.48 11.51 -9.24
C HIS A 16 3.24 11.90 -8.46
N ASP A 17 2.13 12.01 -9.19
CA ASP A 17 0.95 12.71 -8.74
C ASP A 17 0.34 11.80 -7.71
N VAL A 18 0.34 12.26 -6.46
CA VAL A 18 -0.18 11.51 -5.30
C VAL A 18 -1.60 10.99 -5.56
N LEU A 19 -2.33 11.68 -6.44
CA LEU A 19 -3.65 11.34 -6.92
C LEU A 19 -3.67 10.05 -7.75
N SER A 20 -2.59 9.70 -8.47
CA SER A 20 -2.51 8.46 -9.24
C SER A 20 -2.60 7.22 -8.36
N CYS A 21 -2.09 7.28 -7.12
CA CYS A 21 -2.15 6.15 -6.19
C CYS A 21 -3.57 5.87 -5.66
N GLU A 22 -4.47 6.85 -5.72
CA GLU A 22 -5.86 6.74 -5.29
C GLU A 22 -6.84 6.64 -6.47
N THR A 23 -6.53 7.21 -7.63
CA THR A 23 -7.47 7.37 -8.76
C THR A 23 -7.20 6.44 -9.94
N GLU A 24 -5.93 6.08 -10.20
CA GLU A 24 -5.57 5.31 -11.38
C GLU A 24 -5.66 3.81 -11.11
N LYS A 25 -6.52 3.10 -11.86
CA LYS A 25 -6.61 1.65 -11.78
C LYS A 25 -5.52 0.99 -12.61
N GLN A 26 -4.77 0.09 -11.99
CA GLN A 26 -3.70 -0.66 -12.60
C GLN A 26 -3.94 -2.17 -12.47
N PRO A 27 -3.44 -2.99 -13.41
CA PRO A 27 -3.49 -4.44 -13.28
C PRO A 27 -2.59 -4.89 -12.12
N VAL A 28 -3.23 -5.39 -11.06
CA VAL A 28 -2.55 -5.97 -9.90
C VAL A 28 -2.74 -7.49 -9.92
N ASN A 29 -1.67 -8.21 -9.63
CA ASN A 29 -1.70 -9.66 -9.45
C ASN A 29 -0.69 -10.06 -8.37
N ILE A 30 -1.20 -10.24 -7.16
CA ILE A 30 -0.42 -10.58 -5.96
C ILE A 30 -1.12 -11.79 -5.31
N PRO A 31 -0.49 -12.98 -5.32
CA PRO A 31 -1.05 -14.13 -4.61
C PRO A 31 -0.94 -13.96 -3.09
N SER A 32 -1.69 -14.76 -2.32
CA SER A 32 -1.54 -14.79 -0.86
C SER A 32 -0.13 -15.18 -0.46
N MET A 33 0.51 -14.34 0.34
CA MET A 33 1.89 -14.49 0.78
C MET A 33 2.14 -13.66 2.05
N PRO A 34 3.33 -13.71 2.67
CA PRO A 34 3.64 -12.84 3.81
C PRO A 34 3.34 -11.38 3.50
N LEU A 35 2.59 -10.71 4.37
CA LEU A 35 2.00 -9.39 4.11
C LEU A 35 3.07 -8.34 3.78
N ALA A 36 4.19 -8.36 4.49
CA ALA A 36 5.33 -7.50 4.19
C ALA A 36 5.84 -7.65 2.75
N ARG A 37 5.93 -8.88 2.25
CA ARG A 37 6.35 -9.15 0.87
C ARG A 37 5.30 -8.73 -0.15
N ALA A 38 4.02 -8.92 0.16
CA ALA A 38 2.93 -8.51 -0.71
C ALA A 38 2.90 -6.98 -0.92
N ILE A 39 3.06 -6.21 0.17
CA ILE A 39 3.08 -4.74 0.14
C ILE A 39 4.30 -4.22 -0.64
N GLU A 40 5.45 -4.84 -0.45
CA GLU A 40 6.67 -4.50 -1.19
C GLU A 40 6.51 -4.77 -2.70
N ILE A 41 5.85 -5.88 -3.08
CA ILE A 41 5.52 -6.17 -4.48
C ILE A 41 4.55 -5.14 -5.02
N LEU A 42 3.50 -4.80 -4.26
CA LEU A 42 2.50 -3.81 -4.69
C LEU A 42 3.14 -2.47 -4.98
N GLY A 43 3.96 -1.94 -4.06
CA GLY A 43 4.60 -0.64 -4.24
C GLY A 43 5.55 -0.59 -5.43
N ARG A 44 6.23 -1.71 -5.74
CA ARG A 44 7.04 -1.81 -6.97
C ARG A 44 6.20 -1.93 -8.24
N GLN A 45 5.08 -2.64 -8.20
CA GLN A 45 4.19 -2.80 -9.36
C GLN A 45 3.52 -1.47 -9.73
N THR A 46 3.12 -0.69 -8.73
CA THR A 46 2.32 0.52 -8.92
C THR A 46 3.11 1.81 -8.91
N GLY A 47 4.38 1.76 -8.48
CA GLY A 47 5.20 2.95 -8.27
C GLY A 47 4.80 3.78 -7.05
N CYS A 48 3.85 3.29 -6.23
CA CYS A 48 3.38 3.96 -5.03
C CYS A 48 4.10 3.38 -3.79
N PRO A 49 5.03 4.13 -3.16
CA PRO A 49 5.65 3.70 -1.92
C PRO A 49 4.60 3.47 -0.84
N VAL A 50 4.80 2.48 0.03
CA VAL A 50 3.87 2.19 1.13
C VAL A 50 4.59 2.20 2.46
N LEU A 51 4.10 3.01 3.39
CA LEU A 51 4.53 3.10 4.78
C LEU A 51 3.46 2.46 5.64
N VAL A 52 3.81 1.38 6.35
CA VAL A 52 2.89 0.62 7.20
C VAL A 52 3.45 0.53 8.60
N ASP A 53 2.59 0.70 9.59
CA ASP A 53 2.97 0.45 10.99
C ASP A 53 3.34 -1.03 11.18
N PRO A 54 4.52 -1.35 11.76
CA PRO A 54 5.02 -2.72 11.86
C PRO A 54 4.08 -3.66 12.64
N ILE A 55 3.26 -3.15 13.56
CA ILE A 55 2.27 -3.95 14.31
C ILE A 55 1.22 -4.60 13.39
N LEU A 56 0.99 -4.00 12.22
CA LEU A 56 0.05 -4.51 11.21
C LEU A 56 0.68 -5.55 10.29
N MET A 57 2.01 -5.74 10.33
CA MET A 57 2.72 -6.63 9.41
C MET A 57 3.17 -7.95 10.05
N ASP A 58 3.48 -7.93 11.36
CA ASP A 58 4.13 -9.06 12.04
C ASP A 58 3.29 -10.35 11.99
N GLY A 59 3.91 -11.43 11.49
CA GLY A 59 3.28 -12.75 11.36
C GLY A 59 2.06 -12.83 10.43
N ARG A 60 1.72 -11.76 9.69
CA ARG A 60 0.50 -11.71 8.87
C ARG A 60 0.71 -12.18 7.45
N THR A 61 -0.35 -12.77 6.90
CA THR A 61 -0.44 -13.17 5.49
C THR A 61 -1.44 -12.26 4.79
N SER A 62 -1.13 -11.82 3.58
CA SER A 62 -2.04 -11.02 2.76
C SER A 62 -3.13 -11.88 2.11
N ALA A 63 -4.27 -11.27 1.84
CA ALA A 63 -5.21 -11.84 0.88
C ALA A 63 -4.62 -11.79 -0.54
N ALA A 64 -5.13 -12.65 -1.42
CA ALA A 64 -4.79 -12.60 -2.83
C ALA A 64 -5.56 -11.45 -3.51
N VAL A 65 -4.89 -10.69 -4.36
CA VAL A 65 -5.48 -9.57 -5.11
C VAL A 65 -5.16 -9.76 -6.58
N LYS A 66 -6.21 -9.85 -7.40
CA LYS A 66 -6.08 -9.99 -8.85
C LYS A 66 -7.16 -9.20 -9.56
N GLY A 67 -6.78 -8.23 -10.39
CA GLY A 67 -7.72 -7.41 -11.15
C GLY A 67 -7.19 -5.99 -11.37
N ALA A 68 -8.07 -5.12 -11.89
CA ALA A 68 -7.77 -3.70 -12.06
C ALA A 68 -8.17 -2.92 -10.80
N TYR A 69 -7.18 -2.50 -10.02
CA TYR A 69 -7.38 -1.80 -8.75
C TYR A 69 -6.52 -0.55 -8.70
N THR A 70 -6.99 0.47 -7.99
CA THR A 70 -6.10 1.57 -7.61
C THR A 70 -5.08 1.05 -6.59
N PRO A 71 -3.86 1.61 -6.54
CA PRO A 71 -2.86 1.17 -5.56
C PRO A 71 -3.38 1.19 -4.12
N GLN A 72 -4.15 2.21 -3.74
CA GLN A 72 -4.84 2.31 -2.45
C GLN A 72 -5.87 1.18 -2.25
N ALA A 73 -6.73 0.93 -3.24
CA ALA A 73 -7.74 -0.12 -3.14
C ALA A 73 -7.11 -1.52 -3.08
N ALA A 74 -6.07 -1.77 -3.88
CA ALA A 74 -5.31 -3.01 -3.86
C ALA A 74 -4.67 -3.24 -2.48
N LEU A 75 -4.11 -2.19 -1.88
CA LEU A 75 -3.53 -2.24 -0.54
C LEU A 75 -4.57 -2.61 0.51
N LEU A 76 -5.74 -1.96 0.50
CA LEU A 76 -6.87 -2.33 1.36
C LEU A 76 -7.26 -3.80 1.19
N HIS A 77 -7.31 -4.30 -0.06
CA HIS A 77 -7.60 -5.70 -0.32
C HIS A 77 -6.53 -6.65 0.23
N LEU A 78 -5.24 -6.28 0.21
CA LEU A 78 -4.17 -7.11 0.79
C LEU A 78 -4.36 -7.33 2.30
N PHE A 79 -4.89 -6.33 3.01
CA PHE A 79 -5.19 -6.42 4.44
C PHE A 79 -6.45 -7.27 4.75
N GLY A 80 -7.27 -7.59 3.75
CA GLY A 80 -8.41 -8.50 3.89
C GLY A 80 -9.40 -8.03 4.96
N SER A 81 -9.56 -8.82 6.03
CA SER A 81 -10.46 -8.52 7.15
C SER A 81 -9.87 -7.62 8.23
N VAL A 82 -8.62 -7.16 8.07
CA VAL A 82 -7.99 -6.24 9.02
C VAL A 82 -8.49 -4.83 8.74
N HIS A 83 -9.08 -4.22 9.76
CA HIS A 83 -9.55 -2.84 9.70
C HIS A 83 -8.35 -1.88 9.77
N VAL A 84 -7.95 -1.35 8.61
CA VAL A 84 -6.89 -0.35 8.46
C VAL A 84 -7.41 0.88 7.74
N ASP A 85 -6.84 2.03 8.11
CA ASP A 85 -7.02 3.29 7.41
C ASP A 85 -5.84 3.43 6.43
N VAL A 86 -6.15 3.76 5.19
CA VAL A 86 -5.13 3.97 4.15
C VAL A 86 -5.28 5.38 3.61
N THR A 87 -4.30 6.21 3.92
CA THR A 87 -4.27 7.61 3.51
C THR A 87 -3.18 7.83 2.45
N ALA A 88 -3.54 8.46 1.33
CA ALA A 88 -2.57 8.91 0.35
C ALA A 88 -1.85 10.17 0.86
N THR A 89 -0.53 10.20 0.74
CA THR A 89 0.35 11.26 1.19
C THR A 89 1.27 11.69 0.05
N VAL A 90 1.98 12.81 0.24
CA VAL A 90 3.01 13.29 -0.71
C VAL A 90 4.14 12.29 -0.97
N SER A 91 4.34 11.33 -0.07
CA SER A 91 5.40 10.32 -0.16
C SER A 91 4.89 8.94 -0.62
N GLY A 92 3.59 8.79 -0.90
CA GLY A 92 2.95 7.51 -1.21
C GLY A 92 1.80 7.18 -0.26
N LEU A 93 1.55 5.90 -0.01
CA LEU A 93 0.45 5.41 0.82
C LEU A 93 0.91 5.22 2.27
N SER A 94 0.16 5.73 3.24
CA SER A 94 0.36 5.47 4.66
C SER A 94 -0.79 4.62 5.21
N VAL A 95 -0.44 3.58 5.98
CA VAL A 95 -1.41 2.66 6.57
C VAL A 95 -1.33 2.74 8.09
N SER A 96 -2.46 3.08 8.70
CA SER A 96 -2.62 3.13 10.14
C SER A 96 -3.74 2.18 10.58
N PRO A 97 -3.70 1.66 11.82
CA PRO A 97 -4.83 0.92 12.37
C PRO A 97 -6.06 1.84 12.49
N LEU A 98 -7.24 1.40 12.03
CA LEU A 98 -8.48 2.12 12.29
C LEU A 98 -8.79 2.16 13.80
N ASP A 99 -8.39 1.10 14.51
CA ASP A 99 -8.74 0.85 15.90
C ASP A 99 -7.46 0.61 16.72
N ALA A 100 -6.74 1.70 17.02
CA ALA A 100 -5.49 1.62 17.78
C ALA A 100 -5.70 0.97 19.17
N THR A 101 -6.88 1.12 19.78
CA THR A 101 -7.23 0.56 21.08
C THR A 101 -7.45 -0.97 21.03
N ALA A 102 -7.92 -1.51 19.91
CA ALA A 102 -8.14 -2.95 19.75
C ALA A 102 -6.83 -3.74 19.64
N LEU A 103 -5.78 -3.14 19.07
CA LEU A 103 -4.45 -3.76 18.97
C LEU A 103 -3.82 -4.02 20.33
N ILE A 104 -4.06 -3.13 21.29
CA ILE A 104 -3.50 -3.21 22.65
C ILE A 104 -4.24 -4.30 23.46
N SER A 105 -5.54 -4.52 23.19
CA SER A 105 -6.33 -5.54 23.90
C SER A 105 -6.08 -6.98 23.40
N GLY A 106 -5.63 -7.16 22.16
CA GLY A 106 -5.31 -8.47 21.59
C GLY A 106 -4.08 -9.12 22.21
N ASP A 107 -3.07 -8.32 22.55
CA ASP A 107 -1.81 -8.76 23.14
C ASP A 107 -1.97 -9.25 24.59
N THR A 108 -2.73 -8.52 25.41
CA THR A 108 -2.95 -8.85 26.83
C THR A 108 -3.66 -10.21 27.03
N ARG A 109 -4.43 -10.68 26.05
CA ARG A 109 -5.18 -11.93 26.14
C ARG A 109 -4.34 -13.17 25.79
N ALA A 110 -3.22 -12.99 25.08
CA ALA A 110 -2.27 -14.06 24.79
C ALA A 110 -1.33 -14.36 25.98
N GLY A 111 -0.97 -13.34 26.78
CA GLY A 111 -0.11 -13.50 27.95
C GLY A 111 -0.77 -14.18 29.17
N LEU A 112 -2.10 -14.28 29.21
CA LEU A 112 -2.84 -14.78 30.38
C LEU A 112 -3.23 -16.28 30.29
N ARG A 113 -2.49 -17.09 29.52
CA ARG A 113 -2.78 -18.53 29.33
C ARG A 113 -1.70 -19.51 29.81
N THR A 114 -0.68 -19.05 30.52
CA THR A 114 0.43 -19.91 30.99
C THR A 114 0.73 -19.84 32.48
N ALA A 115 -0.21 -19.37 33.31
CA ALA A 115 -0.09 -19.48 34.77
C ALA A 115 -1.17 -20.42 35.30
N SER A 116 -0.83 -21.70 35.44
CA SER A 116 -1.53 -22.68 36.29
C SER A 116 -0.51 -23.67 36.82
#